data_AF-A0A6P9ANJ1-F1
#
_entry.id   AF-A0A6P9ANJ1-F1
#
_cell.length_a   1.000
_cell.length_b   1.000
_cell.length_c   1.000
_cell.angle_alpha   90.00
_cell.angle_beta   90.00
_cell.angle_gamma   90.00
#
_symmetry.space_group_name_H-M   'P 1'
#
loop_
_entity.id
_entity.type
_entity.pdbx_description
1 polymer ?
#
loop_
_entity_poly.entity_id
_entity_poly.type
_entity_poly.pdbx_seq_one_letter_code
_entity_poly.pdbx_strand_id
1 'polypeptide(L)'
;MRSPFWHLVLLGCSAGLSSIPGTGSRCEKACNPQMGNLGHGRKLWTDTTCGYNSTELYCSYSENTDLLCKRPKFSKCNSMNTHLAHPPSAMVDSSFRLPHTWWQSAQGVEREKIQLNLETEFYFTHLIMIFKSPRPAAMVLERSQDFGKTWKPYKYFSINCSAAFELDDDVTKKDALCTSRYSSHFPCTGGEVIYRALSPPNSADDPYSPKIQAQLKITNLRVQLLKRQSCPCHSNDLNANPPQLTYYAIYDFIVKGSCFCNGHADRCAPLKGFRPVKGAGVFHVVHGRCICKHNTAGTHCQHCAPLYNDQPWLAANGQTGAPNGCKSCKCNGHSDTCHFDMDTWLASGNQSGGICDNCQHNTEGQHCERCKPGFYRDLRKPFSAPDTCKLCSCNPIGSAMLPFSNSTFCDPSISFKILQGKRNLGRFGLPDWEIYQKAVKIIWIKEWITLQNRRILTLEGHDLLEGWHTHLWDTKNKKKSYFHKHKIRETLIRTWEEIRQRIYTKVPNWLSITEALAAPNRRDDYKLATYKDILDEKGKLKSLDLLRDQGFNLDWWNYLQINSRFQKDRD
;
A
#
# COMPACT_ATOMS: atom_id res chain seq x y z
N MET A 1 -16.95 -17.56 -69.99
CA MET A 1 -15.93 -18.54 -69.54
C MET A 1 -16.13 -18.77 -68.05
N ARG A 2 -16.45 -20.01 -67.67
CA ARG A 2 -16.75 -20.45 -66.30
C ARG A 2 -15.45 -20.71 -65.53
N SER A 3 -15.41 -20.30 -64.27
CA SER A 3 -14.35 -20.63 -63.30
C SER A 3 -14.95 -21.48 -62.17
N PRO A 4 -14.22 -22.45 -61.57
CA PRO A 4 -14.80 -23.59 -60.87
C PRO A 4 -14.77 -23.51 -59.33
N PHE A 5 -15.54 -24.43 -58.75
CA PHE A 5 -15.70 -24.82 -57.35
C PHE A 5 -14.40 -24.97 -56.53
N TRP A 6 -14.43 -24.58 -55.25
CA TRP A 6 -13.65 -25.21 -54.18
C TRP A 6 -14.51 -25.39 -52.91
N HIS A 7 -14.35 -26.56 -52.29
CA HIS A 7 -15.16 -27.19 -51.25
C HIS A 7 -15.05 -26.56 -49.85
N LEU A 8 -16.16 -26.61 -49.11
CA LEU A 8 -16.20 -26.55 -47.64
C LEU A 8 -15.48 -27.77 -47.02
N VAL A 9 -14.62 -27.52 -46.03
CA VAL A 9 -14.21 -28.53 -45.05
C VAL A 9 -14.63 -28.03 -43.66
N LEU A 10 -15.60 -28.74 -43.08
CA LEU A 10 -15.95 -28.71 -41.66
C LEU A 10 -14.95 -29.60 -40.91
N LEU A 11 -14.27 -29.06 -39.90
CA LEU A 11 -13.56 -29.84 -38.90
C LEU A 11 -14.12 -29.47 -37.53
N GLY A 12 -14.78 -30.47 -36.94
CA GLY A 12 -15.45 -30.41 -35.65
C GLY A 12 -14.53 -30.49 -34.45
N CYS A 13 -15.12 -30.12 -33.32
CA CYS A 13 -14.53 -30.03 -31.99
C CYS A 13 -13.93 -31.35 -31.48
N SER A 14 -12.79 -31.25 -30.82
CA SER A 14 -12.39 -32.14 -29.73
C SER A 14 -12.26 -31.32 -28.44
N ALA A 15 -13.07 -31.70 -27.47
CA ALA A 15 -13.18 -31.06 -26.16
C ALA A 15 -11.90 -31.31 -25.35
N GLY A 16 -11.15 -30.24 -25.08
CA GLY A 16 -10.16 -30.19 -24.02
C GLY A 16 -10.62 -29.15 -23.00
N LEU A 17 -11.07 -29.61 -21.83
CA LEU A 17 -11.27 -28.75 -20.65
C LEU A 17 -9.94 -28.11 -20.29
N SER A 18 -9.70 -26.91 -20.81
CA SER A 18 -8.67 -26.01 -20.32
C SER A 18 -9.36 -25.06 -19.34
N SER A 19 -9.11 -25.33 -18.06
CA SER A 19 -9.38 -24.43 -16.95
C SER A 19 -9.01 -23.00 -17.33
N ILE A 20 -10.00 -22.11 -17.34
CA ILE A 20 -9.81 -20.66 -17.41
C ILE A 20 -8.79 -20.30 -16.32
N PRO A 21 -7.58 -19.81 -16.65
CA PRO A 21 -6.72 -19.22 -15.66
C PRO A 21 -7.48 -18.01 -15.11
N GLY A 22 -7.71 -18.02 -13.80
CA GLY A 22 -8.50 -17.01 -13.12
C GLY A 22 -8.13 -15.60 -13.55
N THR A 23 -9.13 -14.73 -13.53
CA THR A 23 -9.00 -13.28 -13.59
C THR A 23 -8.05 -12.78 -12.50
N GLY A 24 -6.75 -12.88 -12.75
CA GLY A 24 -5.70 -12.26 -11.95
C GLY A 24 -5.89 -10.76 -11.99
N SER A 25 -5.70 -10.11 -10.84
CA SER A 25 -5.79 -8.66 -10.68
C SER A 25 -4.99 -7.95 -11.78
N ARG A 26 -5.66 -7.25 -12.69
CA ARG A 26 -5.02 -6.43 -13.76
C ARG A 26 -4.20 -5.25 -13.23
N CYS A 27 -4.12 -5.10 -11.91
CA CYS A 27 -3.46 -3.98 -11.21
C CYS A 27 -2.53 -4.51 -10.11
N GLU A 28 -1.50 -5.27 -10.50
CA GLU A 28 -0.31 -5.55 -9.66
C GLU A 28 0.80 -4.50 -9.87
N LYS A 29 0.83 -3.91 -11.07
CA LYS A 29 1.66 -2.77 -11.49
C LYS A 29 0.82 -1.49 -11.50
N ALA A 30 1.44 -0.36 -11.83
CA ALA A 30 0.71 0.87 -12.14
C ALA A 30 -0.45 0.59 -13.12
N CYS A 31 -1.65 1.08 -12.82
CA CYS A 31 -2.85 0.75 -13.57
C CYS A 31 -3.75 1.99 -13.74
N ASN A 32 -4.46 2.07 -14.87
CA ASN A 32 -5.36 3.18 -15.19
C ASN A 32 -6.76 2.66 -15.53
N PRO A 33 -7.84 3.39 -15.18
CA PRO A 33 -9.18 3.03 -15.59
C PRO A 33 -9.36 3.12 -17.12
N GLN A 34 -10.34 2.39 -17.63
CA GLN A 34 -10.68 2.45 -19.06
C GLN A 34 -11.05 3.87 -19.49
N MET A 35 -10.56 4.26 -20.67
CA MET A 35 -10.92 5.53 -21.29
C MET A 35 -12.33 5.47 -21.88
N GLY A 36 -13.02 6.61 -21.88
CA GLY A 36 -14.34 6.75 -22.49
C GLY A 36 -14.70 8.21 -22.78
N ASN A 37 -15.94 8.44 -23.24
CA ASN A 37 -16.46 9.79 -23.40
C ASN A 37 -16.99 10.30 -22.06
N LEU A 38 -16.36 11.34 -21.49
CA LEU A 38 -16.77 11.97 -20.24
C LEU A 38 -18.09 12.74 -20.38
N GLY A 39 -18.53 13.09 -21.58
CA GLY A 39 -19.84 13.70 -21.83
C GLY A 39 -21.02 12.74 -21.59
N HIS A 40 -20.80 11.43 -21.76
CA HIS A 40 -21.85 10.43 -21.57
C HIS A 40 -22.36 10.42 -20.13
N GLY A 41 -23.68 10.45 -19.97
CA GLY A 41 -24.32 10.44 -18.66
C GLY A 41 -24.30 11.79 -17.93
N ARG A 42 -23.76 12.85 -18.54
CA ARG A 42 -23.67 14.19 -17.95
C ARG A 42 -24.47 15.21 -18.76
N LYS A 43 -24.97 16.23 -18.08
CA LYS A 43 -25.69 17.34 -18.72
C LYS A 43 -24.67 18.30 -19.32
N LEU A 44 -24.77 18.54 -20.62
CA LEU A 44 -24.06 19.60 -21.31
C LEU A 44 -24.88 20.88 -21.22
N TRP A 45 -24.21 22.01 -20.95
CA TRP A 45 -24.84 23.33 -20.84
C TRP A 45 -24.48 24.19 -22.04
N THR A 46 -25.46 24.90 -22.58
CA THR A 46 -25.26 25.93 -23.61
C THR A 46 -25.99 27.21 -23.22
N ASP A 47 -25.59 28.36 -23.76
CA ASP A 47 -26.26 29.64 -23.45
C ASP A 47 -27.59 29.74 -24.20
N THR A 48 -27.65 29.27 -25.45
CA THR A 48 -28.90 29.23 -26.21
C THR A 48 -29.17 27.86 -26.85
N THR A 49 -30.42 27.65 -27.29
CA THR A 49 -30.87 26.50 -28.08
C THR A 49 -32.01 26.98 -28.98
N CYS A 50 -32.06 26.52 -30.24
CA CYS A 50 -33.12 26.93 -31.15
C CYS A 50 -34.51 26.52 -30.66
N GLY A 51 -35.51 27.31 -31.03
CA GLY A 51 -36.91 26.96 -30.82
C GLY A 51 -37.36 27.01 -29.36
N TYR A 52 -36.65 27.77 -28.51
CA TYR A 52 -36.94 27.89 -27.07
C TYR A 52 -38.26 28.64 -26.81
N ASN A 53 -38.46 29.78 -27.49
CA ASN A 53 -39.67 30.61 -27.34
C ASN A 53 -40.80 30.20 -28.29
N SER A 54 -40.46 29.96 -29.57
CA SER A 54 -41.41 29.66 -30.63
C SER A 54 -40.76 28.79 -31.70
N THR A 55 -41.54 28.29 -32.66
CA THR A 55 -40.95 27.53 -33.78
C THR A 55 -40.10 28.45 -34.66
N GLU A 56 -38.84 28.09 -34.89
CA GLU A 56 -37.88 28.84 -35.71
C GLU A 56 -37.63 28.11 -37.04
N LEU A 57 -37.50 28.84 -38.16
CA LEU A 57 -37.14 28.29 -39.47
C LEU A 57 -35.63 28.37 -39.69
N TYR A 58 -34.96 27.27 -39.98
CA TYR A 58 -33.52 27.25 -40.26
C TYR A 58 -33.19 26.61 -41.60
N CYS A 59 -32.00 26.92 -42.13
CA CYS A 59 -31.51 26.42 -43.42
C CYS A 59 -30.23 25.62 -43.25
N SER A 60 -30.17 24.41 -43.79
CA SER A 60 -28.92 23.66 -43.89
C SER A 60 -28.34 23.72 -45.30
N TYR A 61 -27.02 23.99 -45.38
CA TYR A 61 -26.25 24.00 -46.60
C TYR A 61 -25.42 22.71 -46.71
N SER A 62 -25.18 22.27 -47.94
CA SER A 62 -24.25 21.18 -48.23
C SER A 62 -23.60 21.46 -49.57
N GLU A 63 -22.31 21.19 -49.67
CA GLU A 63 -21.54 21.34 -50.91
C GLU A 63 -21.58 20.06 -51.77
N ASN A 64 -21.35 20.24 -53.08
CA ASN A 64 -20.94 19.19 -54.00
C ASN A 64 -19.42 19.13 -54.14
N THR A 65 -18.91 18.11 -54.85
CA THR A 65 -17.48 17.96 -55.16
C THR A 65 -16.86 19.17 -55.85
N ASP A 66 -17.66 19.93 -56.60
CA ASP A 66 -17.23 21.13 -57.34
C ASP A 66 -17.40 22.44 -56.53
N LEU A 67 -17.53 22.36 -55.20
CA LEU A 67 -17.72 23.51 -54.29
C LEU A 67 -18.99 24.37 -54.57
N LEU A 68 -19.93 23.83 -55.33
CA LEU A 68 -21.25 24.41 -55.58
C LEU A 68 -22.19 24.13 -54.40
N CYS A 69 -22.95 25.14 -53.97
CA CYS A 69 -23.99 24.92 -52.97
C CYS A 69 -25.09 24.03 -53.57
N LYS A 70 -25.45 22.95 -52.90
CA LYS A 70 -26.77 22.34 -53.13
C LYS A 70 -27.86 23.32 -52.68
N ARG A 71 -29.06 23.17 -53.23
CA ARG A 71 -30.23 23.94 -52.79
C ARG A 71 -30.37 23.82 -51.26
N PRO A 72 -30.48 24.96 -50.52
CA PRO A 72 -30.60 24.93 -49.07
C PRO A 72 -31.88 24.18 -48.68
N LYS A 73 -31.75 23.29 -47.69
CA LYS A 73 -32.91 22.60 -47.12
C LYS A 73 -33.44 23.39 -45.95
N PHE A 74 -34.70 23.79 -46.03
CA PHE A 74 -35.40 24.50 -44.95
C PHE A 74 -36.07 23.50 -44.02
N SER A 75 -36.03 23.77 -42.73
CA SER A 75 -36.65 22.95 -41.69
C SER A 75 -37.04 23.80 -40.49
N LYS A 76 -37.82 23.22 -39.58
CA LYS A 76 -38.35 23.91 -38.39
C LYS A 76 -37.66 23.36 -37.14
N CYS A 77 -37.29 24.24 -36.22
CA CYS A 77 -36.84 23.88 -34.89
C CYS A 77 -37.87 24.30 -33.84
N ASN A 78 -38.23 23.38 -32.93
CA ASN A 78 -39.12 23.67 -31.81
C ASN A 78 -38.72 22.81 -30.61
N SER A 79 -38.31 23.45 -29.52
CA SER A 79 -37.81 22.77 -28.30
C SER A 79 -38.88 21.95 -27.56
N MET A 80 -40.17 22.29 -27.74
CA MET A 80 -41.29 21.58 -27.12
C MET A 80 -41.67 20.29 -27.88
N ASN A 81 -41.25 20.16 -29.14
CA ASN A 81 -41.51 18.97 -29.94
C ASN A 81 -40.22 18.14 -30.08
N THR A 82 -40.19 16.96 -29.49
CA THR A 82 -39.02 16.06 -29.48
C THR A 82 -38.47 15.71 -30.86
N HIS A 83 -39.29 15.71 -31.92
CA HIS A 83 -38.85 15.42 -33.29
C HIS A 83 -38.23 16.64 -34.01
N LEU A 84 -38.48 17.85 -33.50
CA LEU A 84 -37.96 19.11 -34.05
C LEU A 84 -36.98 19.80 -33.09
N ALA A 85 -36.74 19.21 -31.91
CA ALA A 85 -35.86 19.75 -30.90
C ALA A 85 -34.41 19.37 -31.17
N HIS A 86 -33.50 20.32 -30.95
CA HIS A 86 -32.04 20.13 -31.07
C HIS A 86 -31.33 20.48 -29.76
N PRO A 87 -31.61 19.74 -28.66
CA PRO A 87 -31.11 20.09 -27.33
C PRO A 87 -29.60 19.79 -27.17
N PRO A 88 -28.92 20.39 -26.18
CA PRO A 88 -27.49 20.14 -25.91
C PRO A 88 -27.15 18.66 -25.64
N SER A 89 -28.11 17.89 -25.12
CA SER A 89 -27.95 16.46 -24.89
C SER A 89 -27.72 15.66 -26.17
N ALA A 90 -28.12 16.19 -27.33
CA ALA A 90 -27.89 15.59 -28.64
C ALA A 90 -26.41 15.61 -29.06
N MET A 91 -25.55 16.37 -28.38
CA MET A 91 -24.09 16.33 -28.63
C MET A 91 -23.38 15.18 -27.90
N VAL A 92 -24.03 14.56 -26.90
CA VAL A 92 -23.44 13.54 -26.02
C VAL A 92 -24.27 12.26 -25.99
N ASP A 93 -25.14 12.06 -27.00
CA ASP A 93 -25.76 10.77 -27.26
C ASP A 93 -24.83 9.89 -28.12
N SER A 94 -25.34 8.77 -28.63
CA SER A 94 -24.50 7.85 -29.40
C SER A 94 -24.13 8.42 -30.76
N SER A 95 -22.84 8.62 -31.03
CA SER A 95 -22.32 9.06 -32.34
C SER A 95 -22.67 8.14 -33.51
N PHE A 96 -23.04 6.88 -33.23
CA PHE A 96 -23.45 5.90 -34.24
C PHE A 96 -24.97 5.84 -34.45
N ARG A 97 -25.73 6.75 -33.84
CA ARG A 97 -27.18 6.80 -33.97
C ARG A 97 -27.58 7.25 -35.37
N LEU A 98 -28.61 6.59 -35.91
CA LEU A 98 -29.27 6.96 -37.16
C LEU A 98 -30.77 7.19 -36.91
N PRO A 99 -31.37 8.30 -37.37
CA PRO A 99 -30.70 9.45 -38.01
C PRO A 99 -29.78 10.19 -37.02
N HIS A 100 -28.77 10.90 -37.55
CA HIS A 100 -27.86 11.71 -36.73
C HIS A 100 -28.63 12.84 -36.03
N THR A 101 -28.30 13.03 -34.76
CA THR A 101 -28.81 14.06 -33.86
C THR A 101 -27.77 15.18 -33.73
N TRP A 102 -28.21 16.40 -33.46
CA TRP A 102 -27.32 17.52 -33.21
C TRP A 102 -27.97 18.51 -32.26
N TRP A 103 -27.13 19.30 -31.58
CA TRP A 103 -27.57 20.52 -30.93
C TRP A 103 -27.47 21.69 -31.90
N GLN A 104 -28.37 22.66 -31.76
CA GLN A 104 -28.39 23.88 -32.55
C GLN A 104 -28.66 25.11 -31.66
N SER A 105 -27.84 26.16 -31.82
CA SER A 105 -28.01 27.43 -31.12
C SER A 105 -29.24 28.19 -31.61
N ALA A 106 -29.65 29.22 -30.87
CA ALA A 106 -30.59 30.22 -31.37
C ALA A 106 -30.03 30.94 -32.61
N GLN A 107 -30.91 31.56 -33.39
CA GLN A 107 -30.50 32.28 -34.59
C GLN A 107 -29.80 33.60 -34.31
N GLY A 108 -28.83 33.95 -35.15
CA GLY A 108 -28.17 35.25 -35.13
C GLY A 108 -27.14 35.43 -34.00
N VAL A 109 -27.00 34.45 -33.09
CA VAL A 109 -26.05 34.52 -31.97
C VAL A 109 -24.62 34.61 -32.46
N GLU A 110 -23.89 35.66 -32.11
CA GLU A 110 -22.47 35.79 -32.48
C GLU A 110 -21.55 34.96 -31.60
N ARG A 111 -21.85 34.92 -30.30
CA ARG A 111 -21.07 34.23 -29.28
C ARG A 111 -21.94 33.19 -28.60
N GLU A 112 -21.35 32.04 -28.32
CA GLU A 112 -22.05 30.92 -27.74
C GLU A 112 -21.09 30.11 -26.86
N LYS A 113 -21.59 29.58 -25.75
CA LYS A 113 -20.78 28.84 -24.78
C LYS A 113 -21.30 27.43 -24.67
N ILE A 114 -20.40 26.46 -24.67
CA ILE A 114 -20.71 25.05 -24.38
C ILE A 114 -19.88 24.64 -23.17
N GLN A 115 -20.52 24.08 -22.14
CA GLN A 115 -19.85 23.77 -20.88
C GLN A 115 -20.24 22.36 -20.38
N LEU A 116 -19.22 21.57 -20.06
CA LEU A 116 -19.33 20.28 -19.39
C LEU A 116 -18.79 20.41 -17.97
N ASN A 117 -19.65 20.13 -17.00
CA ASN A 117 -19.29 20.08 -15.59
C ASN A 117 -19.15 18.63 -15.14
N LEU A 118 -18.01 18.28 -14.55
CA LEU A 118 -17.76 16.96 -13.99
C LEU A 118 -18.00 17.00 -12.48
N GLU A 119 -18.48 15.90 -11.92
CA GLU A 119 -18.80 15.76 -10.51
C GLU A 119 -17.56 15.63 -9.61
N THR A 120 -16.38 15.39 -10.21
CA THR A 120 -15.09 15.24 -9.53
C THR A 120 -13.95 15.48 -10.54
N GLU A 121 -12.70 15.25 -10.15
CA GLU A 121 -11.54 15.35 -11.02
C GLU A 121 -11.43 14.15 -12.00
N PHE A 122 -11.15 14.44 -13.27
CA PHE A 122 -10.89 13.44 -14.32
C PHE A 122 -9.63 13.77 -15.09
N TYR A 123 -9.08 12.77 -15.77
CA TYR A 123 -8.10 12.97 -16.84
C TYR A 123 -8.79 13.19 -18.17
N PHE A 124 -8.54 14.36 -18.76
CA PHE A 124 -8.94 14.69 -20.12
C PHE A 124 -7.77 14.55 -21.07
N THR A 125 -7.99 13.85 -22.17
CA THR A 125 -6.94 13.54 -23.16
C THR A 125 -7.19 14.19 -24.50
N HIS A 126 -8.42 14.09 -25.03
CA HIS A 126 -8.75 14.59 -26.36
C HIS A 126 -10.17 15.12 -26.39
N LEU A 127 -10.37 16.23 -27.11
CA LEU A 127 -11.69 16.72 -27.51
C LEU A 127 -11.83 16.50 -29.01
N ILE A 128 -12.97 15.98 -29.43
CA ILE A 128 -13.39 15.92 -30.82
C ILE A 128 -14.78 16.51 -30.91
N MET A 129 -14.93 17.57 -31.70
CA MET A 129 -16.22 18.16 -32.04
C MET A 129 -16.49 17.97 -33.51
N ILE A 130 -17.70 17.52 -33.86
CA ILE A 130 -18.13 17.35 -35.25
C ILE A 130 -19.24 18.34 -35.53
N PHE A 131 -18.96 19.35 -36.36
CA PHE A 131 -19.92 20.41 -36.65
C PHE A 131 -20.88 20.01 -37.77
N LYS A 132 -22.15 20.35 -37.59
CA LYS A 132 -23.17 20.32 -38.65
C LYS A 132 -23.18 21.62 -39.44
N SER A 133 -23.00 22.74 -38.77
CA SER A 133 -22.74 24.03 -39.41
C SER A 133 -21.28 24.08 -39.90
N PRO A 134 -20.87 25.11 -40.65
CA PRO A 134 -19.46 25.43 -40.77
C PRO A 134 -18.83 25.61 -39.38
N ARG A 135 -17.53 25.31 -39.28
CA ARG A 135 -16.76 25.53 -38.05
C ARG A 135 -16.71 27.04 -37.74
N PRO A 136 -16.53 27.44 -36.48
CA PRO A 136 -16.41 28.86 -36.14
C PRO A 136 -15.12 29.48 -36.72
N ALA A 137 -15.19 30.77 -37.05
CA ALA A 137 -14.03 31.56 -37.49
C ALA A 137 -13.03 31.79 -36.36
N ALA A 138 -13.53 31.85 -35.14
CA ALA A 138 -12.76 31.96 -33.93
C ALA A 138 -13.48 31.23 -32.79
N MET A 139 -12.75 30.41 -32.03
CA MET A 139 -13.24 29.77 -30.81
C MET A 139 -12.09 29.45 -29.85
N VAL A 140 -12.42 29.24 -28.58
CA VAL A 140 -11.45 28.95 -27.51
C VAL A 140 -11.90 27.74 -26.71
N LEU A 141 -10.97 26.82 -26.45
CA LEU A 141 -11.14 25.73 -25.51
C LEU A 141 -10.46 26.09 -24.19
N GLU A 142 -11.19 25.94 -23.10
CA GLU A 142 -10.73 26.23 -21.74
C GLU A 142 -11.07 25.10 -20.79
N ARG A 143 -10.35 25.07 -19.67
CA ARG A 143 -10.57 24.13 -18.58
C ARG A 143 -10.60 24.81 -17.24
N SER A 144 -11.23 24.16 -16.27
CA SER A 144 -11.09 24.47 -14.86
C SER A 144 -10.56 23.25 -14.10
N GLN A 145 -9.75 23.50 -13.08
CA GLN A 145 -9.23 22.49 -12.14
C GLN A 145 -9.78 22.68 -10.72
N ASP A 146 -10.74 23.59 -10.55
CA ASP A 146 -11.24 24.04 -9.25
C ASP A 146 -12.77 24.24 -9.28
N PHE A 147 -13.46 23.37 -10.03
CA PHE A 147 -14.92 23.30 -10.12
C PHE A 147 -15.58 24.58 -10.66
N GLY A 148 -14.91 25.22 -11.63
CA GLY A 148 -15.42 26.35 -12.40
C GLY A 148 -15.08 27.72 -11.82
N LYS A 149 -14.29 27.80 -10.75
CA LYS A 149 -13.87 29.06 -10.12
C LYS A 149 -12.85 29.81 -10.98
N THR A 150 -11.84 29.11 -11.49
CA THR A 150 -10.83 29.66 -12.41
C THR A 150 -10.82 28.89 -13.71
N TRP A 151 -10.47 29.60 -14.79
CA TRP A 151 -10.43 29.07 -16.14
C TRP A 151 -9.09 29.37 -16.78
N LYS A 152 -8.53 28.37 -17.45
CA LYS A 152 -7.28 28.49 -18.21
C LYS A 152 -7.49 28.00 -19.63
N PRO A 153 -6.96 28.69 -20.66
CA PRO A 153 -7.06 28.24 -22.04
C PRO A 153 -6.22 26.98 -22.26
N TYR A 154 -6.80 26.01 -22.97
CA TYR A 154 -6.08 24.87 -23.53
C TYR A 154 -5.56 25.19 -24.93
N LYS A 155 -6.41 25.78 -25.78
CA LYS A 155 -6.08 26.09 -27.18
C LYS A 155 -7.05 27.12 -27.75
N TYR A 156 -6.54 27.97 -28.62
CA TYR A 156 -7.29 28.89 -29.45
C TYR A 156 -7.40 28.34 -30.88
N PHE A 157 -8.54 28.55 -31.53
CA PHE A 157 -8.75 28.15 -32.92
C PHE A 157 -9.23 29.39 -33.68
N SER A 158 -8.53 29.77 -34.74
CA SER A 158 -8.94 30.89 -35.60
C SER A 158 -8.50 30.67 -37.03
N ILE A 159 -9.20 31.24 -38.03
CA ILE A 159 -8.68 31.30 -39.41
C ILE A 159 -7.34 32.04 -39.46
N ASN A 160 -7.22 33.10 -38.65
CA ASN A 160 -6.03 33.92 -38.54
C ASN A 160 -5.76 34.18 -37.06
N CYS A 161 -4.79 33.45 -36.50
CA CYS A 161 -4.42 33.52 -35.09
C CYS A 161 -3.89 34.89 -34.67
N SER A 162 -3.04 35.50 -35.50
CA SER A 162 -2.45 36.81 -35.22
C SER A 162 -3.51 37.90 -35.20
N ALA A 163 -4.43 37.90 -36.16
CA ALA A 163 -5.49 38.92 -36.25
C ALA A 163 -6.58 38.76 -35.18
N ALA A 164 -6.91 37.53 -34.76
CA ALA A 164 -8.01 37.29 -33.83
C ALA A 164 -7.59 37.29 -32.35
N PHE A 165 -6.37 36.86 -32.05
CA PHE A 165 -5.91 36.62 -30.68
C PHE A 165 -4.50 37.16 -30.39
N GLU A 166 -3.82 37.77 -31.36
CA GLU A 166 -2.42 38.21 -31.22
C GLU A 166 -1.49 37.04 -30.82
N LEU A 167 -1.79 35.84 -31.33
CA LEU A 167 -1.04 34.62 -31.06
C LEU A 167 -0.39 34.07 -32.33
N ASP A 168 0.74 33.40 -32.14
CA ASP A 168 1.36 32.58 -33.18
C ASP A 168 0.48 31.37 -33.53
N ASP A 169 0.54 30.93 -34.78
CA ASP A 169 -0.16 29.73 -35.27
C ASP A 169 0.72 28.49 -35.10
N ASP A 170 0.17 27.38 -34.60
CA ASP A 170 0.92 26.15 -34.40
C ASP A 170 1.36 25.44 -35.69
N VAL A 171 0.79 25.86 -36.82
CA VAL A 171 1.24 25.44 -38.16
C VAL A 171 2.59 26.07 -38.51
N THR A 172 2.87 27.29 -38.05
CA THR A 172 4.13 28.00 -38.32
C THR A 172 5.12 27.88 -37.17
N LYS A 173 4.66 27.99 -35.92
CA LYS A 173 5.47 27.89 -34.71
C LYS A 173 5.00 26.72 -33.86
N LYS A 174 5.82 25.67 -33.81
CA LYS A 174 5.53 24.48 -33.02
C LYS A 174 5.18 24.84 -31.57
N ASP A 175 4.17 24.17 -31.02
CA ASP A 175 3.65 24.34 -29.65
C ASP A 175 3.03 25.71 -29.33
N ALA A 176 2.70 26.53 -30.35
CA ALA A 176 1.91 27.75 -30.15
C ALA A 176 0.50 27.45 -29.60
N LEU A 177 -0.09 28.41 -28.88
CA LEU A 177 -1.40 28.23 -28.23
C LEU A 177 -2.59 28.33 -29.19
N CYS A 178 -2.41 28.90 -30.38
CA CYS A 178 -3.44 29.01 -31.40
C CYS A 178 -3.18 28.06 -32.57
N THR A 179 -4.24 27.64 -33.27
CA THR A 179 -4.13 26.83 -34.49
C THR A 179 -5.18 27.24 -35.52
N SER A 180 -4.80 27.31 -36.79
CA SER A 180 -5.73 27.47 -37.92
C SER A 180 -6.18 26.15 -38.56
N ARG A 181 -5.58 25.02 -38.17
CA ARG A 181 -5.80 23.69 -38.78
C ARG A 181 -7.27 23.27 -38.85
N TYR A 182 -8.08 23.66 -37.86
CA TYR A 182 -9.48 23.27 -37.76
C TYR A 182 -10.44 24.46 -37.93
N SER A 183 -9.99 25.55 -38.55
CA SER A 183 -10.77 26.80 -38.66
C SER A 183 -11.22 27.10 -40.10
N SER A 184 -10.94 26.20 -41.04
CA SER A 184 -11.42 26.32 -42.42
C SER A 184 -12.94 26.16 -42.49
N HIS A 185 -13.57 27.01 -43.31
CA HIS A 185 -15.00 26.98 -43.62
C HIS A 185 -15.43 25.65 -44.27
N PHE A 186 -14.52 24.99 -45.00
CA PHE A 186 -14.77 23.72 -45.67
C PHE A 186 -14.25 22.52 -44.86
N PRO A 187 -15.01 21.42 -44.73
CA PRO A 187 -16.35 21.23 -45.30
C PRO A 187 -17.42 22.01 -44.51
N CYS A 188 -18.47 22.49 -45.21
CA CYS A 188 -19.53 23.27 -44.57
C CYS A 188 -20.45 22.46 -43.64
N THR A 189 -20.36 21.13 -43.69
CA THR A 189 -20.99 20.20 -42.75
C THR A 189 -20.04 19.01 -42.53
N GLY A 190 -20.02 18.46 -41.32
CA GLY A 190 -19.13 17.36 -40.94
C GLY A 190 -17.70 17.80 -40.62
N GLY A 191 -17.44 19.11 -40.55
CA GLY A 191 -16.12 19.63 -40.20
C GLY A 191 -15.76 19.28 -38.75
N GLU A 192 -14.59 18.67 -38.55
CA GLU A 192 -14.10 18.32 -37.22
C GLU A 192 -13.17 19.38 -36.63
N VAL A 193 -13.21 19.49 -35.31
CA VAL A 193 -12.23 20.23 -34.49
C VAL A 193 -11.68 19.28 -33.44
N ILE A 194 -10.36 19.09 -33.44
CA ILE A 194 -9.68 18.14 -32.55
C ILE A 194 -8.66 18.87 -31.70
N TYR A 195 -8.69 18.60 -30.40
CA TYR A 195 -7.64 18.99 -29.46
C TYR A 195 -7.06 17.75 -28.78
N ARG A 196 -5.74 17.72 -28.60
CA ARG A 196 -5.04 16.71 -27.80
C ARG A 196 -4.32 17.42 -26.66
N ALA A 197 -4.59 17.00 -25.42
CA ALA A 197 -4.04 17.64 -24.23
C ALA A 197 -2.52 17.44 -24.09
N LEU A 198 -1.99 16.33 -24.64
CA LEU A 198 -0.56 16.04 -24.69
C LEU A 198 -0.06 16.05 -26.13
N SER A 199 0.95 16.87 -26.39
CA SER A 199 1.73 16.87 -27.64
C SER A 199 2.85 15.82 -27.59
N PRO A 200 3.32 15.31 -28.74
CA PRO A 200 4.29 14.21 -28.85
C PRO A 200 5.63 14.28 -28.08
N PRO A 201 6.19 15.44 -27.65
CA PRO A 201 7.36 15.39 -26.74
C PRO A 201 6.98 15.04 -25.29
N ASN A 202 5.76 15.39 -24.83
CA ASN A 202 5.32 15.15 -23.45
C ASN A 202 4.51 13.86 -23.28
N SER A 203 4.24 13.10 -24.37
CA SER A 203 3.54 11.82 -24.29
C SER A 203 4.40 10.66 -23.77
N ALA A 204 5.72 10.86 -23.69
CA ALA A 204 6.67 9.87 -23.16
C ALA A 204 6.93 10.02 -21.65
N ASP A 205 6.55 11.16 -21.05
CA ASP A 205 6.69 11.44 -19.62
C ASP A 205 5.71 10.58 -18.79
N ASP A 206 6.01 10.39 -17.50
CA ASP A 206 5.10 9.68 -16.58
C ASP A 206 3.73 10.41 -16.51
N PRO A 207 2.62 9.74 -16.88
CA PRO A 207 1.28 10.34 -16.90
C PRO A 207 0.77 10.75 -15.52
N TYR A 208 1.41 10.29 -14.44
CA TYR A 208 1.06 10.67 -13.07
C TYR A 208 2.01 11.69 -12.46
N SER A 209 3.00 12.18 -13.20
CA SER A 209 3.86 13.27 -12.75
C SER A 209 3.07 14.59 -12.53
N PRO A 210 3.50 15.47 -11.61
CA PRO A 210 2.80 16.73 -11.35
C PRO A 210 2.61 17.61 -12.60
N LYS A 211 3.59 17.61 -13.50
CA LYS A 211 3.56 18.34 -14.78
C LYS A 211 2.44 17.84 -15.70
N ILE A 212 2.36 16.52 -15.89
CA ILE A 212 1.34 15.92 -16.77
C ILE A 212 -0.05 15.97 -16.12
N GLN A 213 -0.14 15.76 -14.80
CA GLN A 213 -1.37 15.97 -14.03
C GLN A 213 -1.91 17.40 -14.18
N ALA A 214 -1.03 18.40 -14.11
CA ALA A 214 -1.43 19.79 -14.28
C ALA A 214 -2.09 20.04 -15.65
N GLN A 215 -1.70 19.29 -16.68
CA GLN A 215 -2.25 19.40 -18.03
C GLN A 215 -3.49 18.53 -18.26
N LEU A 216 -3.53 17.29 -17.78
CA LEU A 216 -4.63 16.35 -18.02
C LEU A 216 -5.80 16.51 -17.04
N LYS A 217 -5.53 16.85 -15.78
CA LYS A 217 -6.54 16.88 -14.72
C LYS A 217 -7.50 18.05 -14.95
N ILE A 218 -8.80 17.77 -15.00
CA ILE A 218 -9.86 18.79 -15.13
C ILE A 218 -11.06 18.46 -14.25
N THR A 219 -11.85 19.49 -13.95
CA THR A 219 -13.17 19.42 -13.29
C THR A 219 -14.27 19.98 -14.20
N ASN A 220 -13.92 20.91 -15.11
CA ASN A 220 -14.84 21.42 -16.10
C ASN A 220 -14.11 21.63 -17.43
N LEU A 221 -14.87 21.53 -18.52
CA LEU A 221 -14.43 21.86 -19.86
C LEU A 221 -15.40 22.88 -20.45
N ARG A 222 -14.88 23.94 -21.05
CA ARG A 222 -15.68 25.01 -21.67
C ARG A 222 -15.16 25.32 -23.05
N VAL A 223 -16.07 25.43 -24.00
CA VAL A 223 -15.80 25.91 -25.35
C VAL A 223 -16.55 27.23 -25.53
N GLN A 224 -15.84 28.26 -25.96
CA GLN A 224 -16.43 29.54 -26.36
C GLN A 224 -16.34 29.68 -27.87
N LEU A 225 -17.49 29.68 -28.54
CA LEU A 225 -17.61 30.01 -29.95
C LEU A 225 -17.71 31.54 -30.03
N LEU A 226 -16.75 32.18 -30.71
CA LEU A 226 -16.59 33.64 -30.68
C LEU A 226 -17.03 34.34 -31.96
N LYS A 227 -16.83 33.69 -33.11
CA LYS A 227 -17.20 34.25 -34.42
C LYS A 227 -17.71 33.16 -35.34
N ARG A 228 -18.85 33.40 -35.99
CA ARG A 228 -19.46 32.49 -36.96
C ARG A 228 -18.74 32.51 -38.31
N GLN A 229 -19.00 31.49 -39.10
CA GLN A 229 -18.63 31.40 -40.51
C GLN A 229 -19.85 31.04 -41.34
N SER A 230 -19.95 31.67 -42.50
CA SER A 230 -20.89 31.26 -43.54
C SER A 230 -20.18 30.32 -44.52
N CYS A 231 -20.93 29.42 -45.13
CA CYS A 231 -20.39 28.56 -46.18
C CYS A 231 -20.13 29.41 -47.45
N PRO A 232 -18.89 29.50 -47.96
CA PRO A 232 -18.55 30.36 -49.10
C PRO A 232 -18.85 29.70 -50.47
N CYS A 233 -19.79 28.75 -50.53
CA CYS A 233 -20.11 28.07 -51.78
C CYS A 233 -20.87 28.99 -52.76
N HIS A 234 -20.66 28.79 -54.06
CA HIS A 234 -21.28 29.62 -55.09
C HIS A 234 -22.75 29.22 -55.28
N SER A 235 -23.66 30.19 -55.16
CA SER A 235 -25.08 30.03 -55.51
C SER A 235 -25.27 30.30 -56.99
N ASN A 236 -25.85 29.35 -57.74
CA ASN A 236 -26.26 29.58 -59.13
C ASN A 236 -27.49 30.50 -59.24
N ASP A 237 -28.17 30.80 -58.13
CA ASP A 237 -29.29 31.73 -58.08
C ASP A 237 -28.78 33.14 -57.69
N LEU A 238 -28.73 34.04 -58.68
CA LEU A 238 -28.38 35.46 -58.53
C LEU A 238 -29.49 36.30 -57.86
N ASN A 239 -30.71 35.76 -57.72
CA ASN A 239 -31.90 36.50 -57.29
C ASN A 239 -32.49 36.08 -55.94
N ALA A 240 -31.85 35.18 -55.20
CA ALA A 240 -32.27 34.86 -53.84
C ALA A 240 -31.13 35.24 -52.90
N ASN A 241 -31.21 36.40 -52.25
CA ASN A 241 -30.47 36.62 -51.01
C ASN A 241 -30.97 35.56 -50.02
N PRO A 242 -30.21 34.50 -49.73
CA PRO A 242 -30.67 33.50 -48.77
C PRO A 242 -30.85 34.26 -47.46
N PRO A 243 -32.01 34.17 -46.79
CA PRO A 243 -32.16 34.81 -45.49
C PRO A 243 -31.01 34.33 -44.61
N GLN A 244 -30.30 35.25 -43.94
CA GLN A 244 -29.11 35.02 -43.10
C GLN A 244 -29.44 34.25 -41.82
N LEU A 245 -30.21 33.16 -41.93
CA LEU A 245 -30.57 32.24 -40.87
C LEU A 245 -29.32 31.45 -40.51
N THR A 246 -28.52 32.05 -39.65
CA THR A 246 -27.18 31.60 -39.28
C THR A 246 -27.18 31.18 -37.82
N TYR A 247 -26.58 30.03 -37.55
CA TYR A 247 -26.60 29.35 -36.27
C TYR A 247 -25.35 28.47 -36.13
N TYR A 248 -25.01 28.11 -34.90
CA TYR A 248 -24.06 27.04 -34.62
C TYR A 248 -24.80 25.72 -34.52
N ALA A 249 -24.23 24.65 -35.08
CA ALA A 249 -24.76 23.31 -34.89
C ALA A 249 -23.64 22.26 -34.80
N ILE A 250 -23.77 21.34 -33.85
CA ILE A 250 -22.76 20.32 -33.52
C ILE A 250 -23.45 18.97 -33.40
N TYR A 251 -22.99 18.00 -34.20
CA TYR A 251 -23.41 16.61 -34.11
C TYR A 251 -22.89 15.98 -32.83
N ASP A 252 -21.57 15.99 -32.62
CA ASP A 252 -20.94 15.27 -31.53
C ASP A 252 -19.96 16.15 -30.74
N PHE A 253 -20.01 16.04 -29.41
CA PHE A 253 -19.07 16.64 -28.45
C PHE A 253 -18.42 15.53 -27.63
N ILE A 254 -17.33 14.98 -28.16
CA ILE A 254 -16.66 13.80 -27.63
C ILE A 254 -15.48 14.23 -26.76
N VAL A 255 -15.65 14.08 -25.44
CA VAL A 255 -14.61 14.38 -24.46
C VAL A 255 -13.94 13.09 -24.03
N LYS A 256 -12.86 12.69 -24.70
CA LYS A 256 -12.13 11.46 -24.34
C LYS A 256 -11.30 11.67 -23.09
N GLY A 257 -11.51 10.80 -22.11
CA GLY A 257 -10.78 10.83 -20.85
C GLY A 257 -10.97 9.58 -20.03
N SER A 258 -10.42 9.57 -18.83
CA SER A 258 -10.58 8.50 -17.85
C SER A 258 -10.77 9.09 -16.46
N CYS A 259 -11.28 8.26 -15.56
CA CYS A 259 -11.25 8.52 -14.13
C CYS A 259 -9.80 8.70 -13.65
N PHE A 260 -9.55 9.67 -12.77
CA PHE A 260 -8.22 9.98 -12.25
C PHE A 260 -7.97 9.24 -10.93
N CYS A 261 -6.99 8.34 -10.89
CA CYS A 261 -6.72 7.47 -9.73
C CYS A 261 -5.25 7.38 -9.33
N ASN A 262 -4.41 8.33 -9.74
CA ASN A 262 -2.96 8.34 -9.46
C ASN A 262 -2.23 7.02 -9.81
N GLY A 263 -2.77 6.24 -10.75
CA GLY A 263 -2.19 4.95 -11.17
C GLY A 263 -2.46 3.77 -10.22
N HIS A 264 -3.36 3.92 -9.25
CA HIS A 264 -3.70 2.91 -8.25
C HIS A 264 -5.10 2.30 -8.40
N ALA A 265 -5.77 2.47 -9.55
CA ALA A 265 -7.03 1.77 -9.82
C ALA A 265 -7.24 1.54 -11.32
N ASP A 266 -7.83 0.41 -11.67
CA ASP A 266 -8.20 0.03 -13.04
C ASP A 266 -9.71 0.17 -13.31
N ARG A 267 -10.49 0.48 -12.27
CA ARG A 267 -11.96 0.62 -12.32
C ARG A 267 -12.43 1.75 -11.43
N CYS A 268 -13.55 2.35 -11.83
CA CYS A 268 -14.24 3.38 -11.06
C CYS A 268 -15.71 3.05 -10.87
N ALA A 269 -16.26 3.52 -9.76
CA ALA A 269 -17.66 3.42 -9.38
C ALA A 269 -18.29 4.82 -9.34
N PRO A 270 -19.63 4.93 -9.36
CA PRO A 270 -20.31 6.20 -9.20
C PRO A 270 -19.94 6.91 -7.89
N LEU A 271 -19.87 8.24 -7.92
CA LEU A 271 -19.83 9.06 -6.71
C LEU A 271 -21.20 9.04 -6.01
N LYS A 272 -21.18 9.15 -4.67
CA LYS A 272 -22.40 9.28 -3.87
C LYS A 272 -23.15 10.55 -4.28
N GLY A 273 -24.43 10.41 -4.63
CA GLY A 273 -25.27 11.53 -5.06
C GLY A 273 -25.23 11.85 -6.56
N PHE A 274 -24.27 11.32 -7.32
CA PHE A 274 -24.25 11.47 -8.77
C PHE A 274 -25.28 10.54 -9.42
N ARG A 275 -26.20 11.12 -10.21
CA ARG A 275 -27.21 10.38 -10.98
C ARG A 275 -26.99 10.66 -12.46
N PRO A 276 -26.55 9.67 -13.26
CA PRO A 276 -26.30 9.89 -14.68
C PRO A 276 -27.60 10.13 -15.44
N VAL A 277 -27.57 11.06 -16.39
CA VAL A 277 -28.69 11.29 -17.32
C VAL A 277 -28.71 10.15 -18.34
N LYS A 278 -29.89 9.56 -18.59
CA LYS A 278 -30.03 8.52 -19.63
C LYS A 278 -29.96 9.16 -21.02
N GLY A 279 -28.83 9.00 -21.69
CA GLY A 279 -28.67 9.35 -23.11
C GLY A 279 -29.13 8.19 -24.00
N ALA A 280 -29.79 8.49 -25.12
CA ALA A 280 -30.21 7.48 -26.07
C ALA A 280 -28.99 6.80 -26.73
N GLY A 281 -28.95 5.47 -26.72
CA GLY A 281 -27.83 4.69 -27.28
C GLY A 281 -26.53 4.77 -26.48
N VAL A 282 -26.54 5.35 -25.27
CA VAL A 282 -25.38 5.44 -24.38
C VAL A 282 -25.38 4.26 -23.41
N PHE A 283 -24.45 3.33 -23.59
CA PHE A 283 -24.34 2.11 -22.79
C PHE A 283 -23.25 2.15 -21.72
N HIS A 284 -22.29 3.08 -21.83
CA HIS A 284 -21.14 3.17 -20.93
C HIS A 284 -20.92 4.61 -20.47
N VAL A 285 -20.94 4.80 -19.15
CA VAL A 285 -20.65 6.06 -18.46
C VAL A 285 -19.33 5.93 -17.72
N VAL A 286 -18.42 6.89 -17.92
CA VAL A 286 -17.18 6.95 -17.15
C VAL A 286 -17.48 7.55 -15.78
N HIS A 287 -17.35 6.77 -14.72
CA HIS A 287 -17.53 7.22 -13.34
C HIS A 287 -16.24 7.77 -12.72
N GLY A 288 -16.36 8.61 -11.69
CA GLY A 288 -15.22 9.34 -11.13
C GLY A 288 -14.64 8.85 -9.79
N ARG A 289 -15.25 7.87 -9.10
CA ARG A 289 -14.73 7.39 -7.80
C ARG A 289 -13.90 6.13 -8.00
N CYS A 290 -12.63 6.19 -7.67
CA CYS A 290 -11.72 5.06 -7.83
C CYS A 290 -12.07 3.89 -6.89
N ILE A 291 -11.88 2.67 -7.40
CA ILE A 291 -11.84 1.46 -6.57
C ILE A 291 -10.35 1.18 -6.30
N CYS A 292 -9.83 1.84 -5.26
CA CYS A 292 -8.39 1.88 -5.00
C CYS A 292 -7.76 0.52 -4.73
N LYS A 293 -6.53 0.37 -5.21
CA LYS A 293 -5.61 -0.77 -5.05
C LYS A 293 -4.31 -0.27 -4.42
N HIS A 294 -3.29 -1.12 -4.35
CA HIS A 294 -1.97 -0.78 -3.80
C HIS A 294 -2.02 -0.19 -2.37
N ASN A 295 -3.02 -0.64 -1.58
CA ASN A 295 -3.31 -0.16 -0.23
C ASN A 295 -3.51 1.37 -0.13
N THR A 296 -4.02 1.98 -1.19
CA THR A 296 -4.41 3.40 -1.22
C THR A 296 -5.89 3.57 -0.89
N ALA A 297 -6.27 4.79 -0.54
CA ALA A 297 -7.61 5.21 -0.19
C ALA A 297 -7.89 6.64 -0.66
N GLY A 298 -9.15 7.07 -0.54
CA GLY A 298 -9.65 8.34 -1.05
C GLY A 298 -10.41 8.19 -2.36
N THR A 299 -10.98 9.29 -2.84
CA THR A 299 -11.76 9.32 -4.09
C THR A 299 -10.92 9.07 -5.34
N HIS A 300 -9.65 9.48 -5.29
CA HIS A 300 -8.67 9.43 -6.37
C HIS A 300 -7.41 8.66 -5.97
N CYS A 301 -7.49 7.84 -4.91
CA CYS A 301 -6.37 7.06 -4.37
C CYS A 301 -5.17 7.93 -3.94
N GLN A 302 -5.46 9.14 -3.46
CA GLN A 302 -4.47 10.18 -3.14
C GLN A 302 -3.84 10.06 -1.74
N HIS A 303 -4.29 9.10 -0.94
CA HIS A 303 -3.75 8.84 0.39
C HIS A 303 -3.57 7.33 0.60
N CYS A 304 -2.78 6.94 1.59
CA CYS A 304 -2.69 5.54 1.99
C CYS A 304 -3.93 5.11 2.79
N ALA A 305 -4.24 3.82 2.76
CA ALA A 305 -5.26 3.24 3.62
C ALA A 305 -4.86 3.39 5.10
N PRO A 306 -5.82 3.38 6.04
CA PRO A 306 -5.55 3.79 7.43
C PRO A 306 -4.41 3.06 8.14
N LEU A 307 -4.18 1.77 7.88
CA LEU A 307 -3.09 0.98 8.47
C LEU A 307 -1.81 0.93 7.61
N TYR A 308 -1.72 1.72 6.54
CA TYR A 308 -0.67 1.61 5.51
C TYR A 308 0.20 2.86 5.39
N ASN A 309 0.39 3.57 6.49
CA ASN A 309 1.18 4.80 6.57
C ASN A 309 2.63 4.56 7.05
N ASP A 310 3.25 3.42 6.72
CA ASP A 310 4.64 3.13 7.13
C ASP A 310 5.69 3.86 6.27
N GLN A 311 5.27 4.42 5.14
CA GLN A 311 6.09 5.25 4.25
C GLN A 311 5.23 6.34 3.60
N PRO A 312 5.84 7.42 3.07
CA PRO A 312 5.09 8.46 2.38
C PRO A 312 4.33 7.92 1.17
N TRP A 313 3.13 8.45 0.94
CA TRP A 313 2.36 8.16 -0.26
C TRP A 313 3.08 8.66 -1.52
N LEU A 314 3.01 7.89 -2.60
CA LEU A 314 3.50 8.26 -3.92
C LEU A 314 2.51 7.75 -4.97
N ALA A 315 2.26 8.55 -6.01
CA ALA A 315 1.54 8.06 -7.18
C ALA A 315 2.30 6.91 -7.85
N ALA A 316 1.59 5.98 -8.49
CA ALA A 316 2.24 4.96 -9.30
C ALA A 316 2.97 5.62 -10.49
N ASN A 317 4.02 4.97 -10.99
CA ASN A 317 4.75 5.45 -12.15
C ASN A 317 4.25 4.73 -13.41
N GLY A 318 3.60 5.47 -14.31
CA GLY A 318 3.01 4.91 -15.53
C GLY A 318 4.05 4.56 -16.59
N GLN A 319 5.23 5.18 -16.54
CA GLN A 319 6.33 4.95 -17.49
C GLN A 319 7.10 3.68 -17.16
N THR A 320 7.45 3.46 -15.88
CA THR A 320 8.17 2.27 -15.43
C THR A 320 7.23 1.12 -15.05
N GLY A 321 5.95 1.41 -14.81
CA GLY A 321 4.98 0.47 -14.28
C GLY A 321 5.09 0.24 -12.77
N ALA A 322 5.95 0.98 -12.06
CA ALA A 322 6.13 0.83 -10.63
C ALA A 322 4.83 1.17 -9.88
N PRO A 323 4.27 0.26 -9.06
CA PRO A 323 2.97 0.46 -8.43
C PRO A 323 2.98 1.49 -7.30
N ASN A 324 4.15 1.75 -6.71
CA ASN A 324 4.37 2.65 -5.56
C ASN A 324 3.31 2.50 -4.47
N GLY A 325 2.99 1.25 -4.13
CA GLY A 325 1.94 0.95 -3.16
C GLY A 325 2.32 1.33 -1.74
N CYS A 326 1.29 1.65 -0.95
CA CYS A 326 1.44 1.97 0.46
C CYS A 326 1.82 0.73 1.28
N LYS A 327 2.64 0.96 2.31
CA LYS A 327 3.25 -0.09 3.12
C LYS A 327 2.56 -0.17 4.49
N SER A 328 2.19 -1.39 4.89
CA SER A 328 1.49 -1.64 6.16
C SER A 328 2.38 -1.28 7.35
N CYS A 329 1.80 -0.59 8.33
CA CYS A 329 2.40 -0.40 9.64
C CYS A 329 2.46 -1.73 10.41
N LYS A 330 3.48 -1.89 11.24
CA LYS A 330 3.65 -3.07 12.09
C LYS A 330 3.02 -2.81 13.46
N CYS A 331 1.72 -3.06 13.59
CA CYS A 331 0.98 -2.83 14.85
C CYS A 331 0.70 -4.12 15.64
N ASN A 332 1.36 -5.23 15.30
CA ASN A 332 1.18 -6.53 15.93
C ASN A 332 -0.28 -7.05 16.00
N GLY A 333 -1.20 -6.54 15.17
CA GLY A 333 -2.62 -6.89 15.25
C GLY A 333 -3.35 -6.25 16.43
N HIS A 334 -2.84 -5.12 16.93
CA HIS A 334 -3.43 -4.36 18.05
C HIS A 334 -3.80 -2.94 17.67
N SER A 335 -3.77 -2.60 16.39
CA SER A 335 -4.35 -1.37 15.87
C SER A 335 -4.79 -1.56 14.43
N ASP A 336 -5.86 -0.88 14.05
CA ASP A 336 -6.42 -0.83 12.70
C ASP A 336 -6.04 0.44 11.94
N THR A 337 -5.35 1.38 12.59
CA THR A 337 -4.90 2.66 11.99
C THR A 337 -3.49 3.04 12.45
N CYS A 338 -2.77 3.76 11.59
CA CYS A 338 -1.47 4.34 11.92
C CYS A 338 -1.28 5.65 11.14
N HIS A 339 -0.37 6.49 11.61
CA HIS A 339 0.08 7.67 10.88
C HIS A 339 1.57 7.58 10.57
N PHE A 340 1.99 8.36 9.57
CA PHE A 340 3.40 8.49 9.19
C PHE A 340 4.05 9.59 10.02
N ASP A 341 5.25 9.31 10.51
CA ASP A 341 6.11 10.25 11.23
C ASP A 341 7.48 10.38 10.53
N MET A 342 7.86 11.63 10.25
CA MET A 342 9.08 11.93 9.47
C MET A 342 10.35 11.68 10.29
N ASP A 343 10.33 11.97 11.59
CA ASP A 343 11.51 11.81 12.45
C ASP A 343 11.83 10.32 12.62
N THR A 344 10.81 9.49 12.83
CA THR A 344 10.90 8.03 12.85
C THR A 344 11.44 7.49 11.51
N TRP A 345 10.93 7.99 10.39
CA TRP A 345 11.38 7.59 9.05
C TRP A 345 12.87 7.86 8.85
N LEU A 346 13.33 9.06 9.20
CA LEU A 346 14.74 9.44 9.11
C LEU A 346 15.61 8.63 10.07
N ALA A 347 15.15 8.42 11.31
CA ALA A 347 15.84 7.60 12.30
C ALA A 347 16.00 6.13 11.86
N SER A 348 15.05 5.61 11.08
CA SER A 348 15.11 4.27 10.48
C SER A 348 16.02 4.15 9.26
N GLY A 349 16.62 5.26 8.79
CA GLY A 349 17.38 5.29 7.54
C GLY A 349 16.49 5.20 6.30
N ASN A 350 15.34 5.86 6.31
CA ASN A 350 14.33 5.87 5.24
C ASN A 350 13.70 4.50 4.94
N GLN A 351 13.37 3.72 5.98
CA GLN A 351 12.82 2.36 5.82
C GLN A 351 11.42 2.17 6.42
N SER A 352 11.11 2.82 7.54
CA SER A 352 9.86 2.67 8.28
C SER A 352 9.60 3.90 9.14
N GLY A 353 8.43 4.50 8.99
CA GLY A 353 8.00 5.71 9.69
C GLY A 353 6.62 5.60 10.31
N GLY A 354 6.02 4.41 10.30
CA GLY A 354 4.68 4.20 10.82
C GLY A 354 4.64 4.21 12.34
N ILE A 355 3.64 4.89 12.90
CA ILE A 355 3.29 4.89 14.32
C ILE A 355 1.84 4.46 14.47
N CYS A 356 1.61 3.40 15.25
CA CYS A 356 0.27 2.84 15.46
C CYS A 356 -0.58 3.75 16.34
N ASP A 357 -1.82 4.00 15.93
CA ASP A 357 -2.75 4.79 16.72
C ASP A 357 -3.54 3.88 17.67
N ASN A 358 -3.93 4.37 18.84
CA ASN A 358 -4.92 3.73 19.71
C ASN A 358 -4.66 2.23 19.96
N CYS A 359 -3.46 1.86 20.43
CA CYS A 359 -3.13 0.46 20.74
C CYS A 359 -4.19 -0.19 21.65
N GLN A 360 -4.81 -1.24 21.11
CA GLN A 360 -5.84 -2.07 21.72
C GLN A 360 -5.21 -3.18 22.58
N HIS A 361 -6.05 -4.05 23.15
CA HIS A 361 -5.59 -5.26 23.84
C HIS A 361 -4.61 -5.02 25.00
N ASN A 362 -4.72 -3.85 25.65
CA ASN A 362 -3.83 -3.40 26.72
C ASN A 362 -2.35 -3.33 26.31
N THR A 363 -2.08 -3.04 25.04
CA THR A 363 -0.73 -2.82 24.52
C THR A 363 -0.38 -1.35 24.38
N GLU A 364 0.91 -1.04 24.35
CA GLU A 364 1.46 0.29 24.13
C GLU A 364 2.80 0.18 23.39
N GLY A 365 3.38 1.35 23.08
CA GLY A 365 4.57 1.44 22.22
C GLY A 365 4.21 1.88 20.81
N GLN A 366 5.22 2.20 20.02
CA GLN A 366 5.05 2.71 18.66
C GLN A 366 4.37 1.70 17.73
N HIS A 367 4.65 0.42 17.96
CA HIS A 367 4.19 -0.74 17.22
C HIS A 367 3.22 -1.60 18.03
N CYS A 368 2.71 -1.05 19.14
CA CYS A 368 1.93 -1.78 20.13
C CYS A 368 2.68 -3.04 20.65
N GLU A 369 4.01 -2.96 20.75
CA GLU A 369 4.93 -4.09 20.94
C GLU A 369 5.15 -4.51 22.40
N ARG A 370 4.54 -3.80 23.35
CA ARG A 370 4.62 -4.11 24.79
C ARG A 370 3.28 -3.96 25.48
N CYS A 371 3.14 -4.56 26.67
CA CYS A 371 1.95 -4.39 27.49
C CYS A 371 2.00 -3.05 28.25
N LYS A 372 0.83 -2.42 28.41
CA LYS A 372 0.65 -1.25 29.28
C LYS A 372 1.07 -1.55 30.72
N PRO A 373 1.48 -0.54 31.49
CA PRO A 373 1.70 -0.70 32.92
C PRO A 373 0.47 -1.30 33.61
N GLY A 374 0.70 -2.23 34.53
CA GLY A 374 -0.37 -3.02 35.15
C GLY A 374 -0.76 -4.29 34.39
N PHE A 375 -0.21 -4.53 33.20
CA PHE A 375 -0.37 -5.77 32.44
C PHE A 375 0.99 -6.43 32.16
N TYR A 376 0.96 -7.74 31.92
CA TYR A 376 2.15 -8.52 31.57
C TYR A 376 1.90 -9.48 30.42
N ARG A 377 2.99 -9.83 29.73
CA ARG A 377 2.99 -10.70 28.56
C ARG A 377 2.73 -12.17 28.92
N ASP A 378 1.68 -12.77 28.38
CA ASP A 378 1.39 -14.21 28.49
C ASP A 378 2.11 -15.03 27.41
N LEU A 379 3.34 -15.45 27.70
CA LEU A 379 4.22 -16.17 26.76
C LEU A 379 3.63 -17.45 26.14
N ARG A 380 2.54 -18.00 26.67
CA ARG A 380 1.83 -19.15 26.09
C ARG A 380 1.06 -18.83 24.80
N LYS A 381 0.83 -17.55 24.52
CA LYS A 381 0.07 -17.07 23.36
C LYS A 381 0.99 -16.32 22.40
N PRO A 382 0.69 -16.26 21.09
CA PRO A 382 1.39 -15.35 20.20
C PRO A 382 1.14 -13.90 20.64
N PHE A 383 2.08 -13.00 20.35
CA PHE A 383 1.93 -11.60 20.77
C PHE A 383 0.70 -10.95 20.11
N SER A 384 0.36 -11.30 18.87
CA SER A 384 -0.80 -10.76 18.17
C SER A 384 -2.18 -11.18 18.72
N ALA A 385 -2.23 -12.08 19.71
CA ALA A 385 -3.49 -12.48 20.32
C ALA A 385 -4.13 -11.31 21.09
N PRO A 386 -5.46 -11.10 21.00
CA PRO A 386 -6.18 -10.07 21.77
C PRO A 386 -5.97 -10.12 23.29
N ASP A 387 -5.62 -11.28 23.83
CA ASP A 387 -5.40 -11.49 25.26
C ASP A 387 -3.96 -11.90 25.59
N THR A 388 -3.01 -11.40 24.79
CA THR A 388 -1.56 -11.46 25.03
C THR A 388 -1.14 -10.77 26.32
N CYS A 389 -1.80 -9.66 26.69
CA CYS A 389 -1.50 -8.88 27.88
C CYS A 389 -2.51 -9.19 29.00
N LYS A 390 -2.03 -9.83 30.05
CA LYS A 390 -2.84 -10.21 31.22
C LYS A 390 -2.68 -9.21 32.35
N LEU A 391 -3.79 -8.92 33.01
CA LEU A 391 -3.82 -8.02 34.15
C LEU A 391 -2.96 -8.58 35.29
N CYS A 392 -2.10 -7.74 35.84
CA CYS A 392 -1.34 -8.08 37.02
C CYS A 392 -2.23 -8.13 38.25
N SER A 393 -2.17 -9.22 39.02
CA SER A 393 -2.92 -9.38 40.28
C SER A 393 -2.07 -8.94 41.48
N CYS A 394 -1.64 -7.67 41.49
CA CYS A 394 -0.84 -7.12 42.59
C CYS A 394 -1.66 -6.96 43.87
N ASN A 395 -1.05 -7.26 45.01
CA ASN A 395 -1.68 -7.04 46.31
C ASN A 395 -1.50 -5.57 46.70
N PRO A 396 -2.59 -4.81 46.95
CA PRO A 396 -2.50 -3.38 47.26
C PRO A 396 -1.68 -3.05 48.51
N ILE A 397 -1.49 -4.00 49.43
CA ILE A 397 -0.72 -3.83 50.67
C ILE A 397 0.71 -4.38 50.52
N GLY A 398 0.91 -5.41 49.70
CA GLY A 398 2.17 -6.15 49.60
C GLY A 398 3.07 -5.77 48.43
N SER A 399 2.56 -5.04 47.44
CA SER A 399 3.30 -4.64 46.23
C SER A 399 3.93 -3.26 46.41
N ALA A 400 5.26 -3.18 46.31
CA ALA A 400 6.00 -1.92 46.47
C ALA A 400 5.70 -0.94 45.32
N MET A 401 5.49 0.34 45.65
CA MET A 401 5.36 1.43 44.69
C MET A 401 6.69 2.19 44.62
N LEU A 402 7.23 2.41 43.41
CA LEU A 402 8.46 3.17 43.24
C LEU A 402 8.15 4.69 43.25
N PRO A 403 8.97 5.52 43.91
CA PRO A 403 8.66 6.92 44.21
C PRO A 403 8.61 7.87 43.00
N PHE A 404 8.87 7.39 41.77
CA PHE A 404 8.93 8.21 40.56
C PHE A 404 8.02 7.73 39.43
N SER A 405 7.06 6.84 39.71
CA SER A 405 6.09 6.38 38.72
C SER A 405 4.71 6.16 39.33
N ASN A 406 3.67 6.62 38.62
CA ASN A 406 2.27 6.29 38.93
C ASN A 406 1.88 4.84 38.57
N SER A 407 2.86 3.98 38.19
CA SER A 407 2.63 2.57 37.89
C SER A 407 3.15 1.64 38.99
N THR A 408 2.28 0.77 39.48
CA THR A 408 2.64 -0.34 40.37
C THR A 408 3.47 -1.36 39.57
N PHE A 409 4.73 -1.56 39.94
CA PHE A 409 5.57 -2.58 39.29
C PHE A 409 5.12 -3.96 39.78
N CYS A 410 4.40 -4.67 38.92
CA CYS A 410 4.00 -6.05 39.16
C CYS A 410 4.91 -6.98 38.37
N ASP A 411 5.87 -7.61 39.04
CA ASP A 411 6.64 -8.71 38.45
C ASP A 411 5.77 -10.00 38.44
N PRO A 412 5.40 -10.55 37.27
CA PRO A 412 4.57 -11.75 37.15
C PRO A 412 5.30 -13.03 37.56
N SER A 413 6.62 -12.98 37.77
CA SER A 413 7.42 -14.12 38.22
C SER A 413 7.02 -14.60 39.63
N ILE A 414 6.24 -13.78 40.35
CA ILE A 414 5.64 -14.11 41.64
C ILE A 414 4.13 -14.31 41.46
N SER A 415 3.75 -15.37 40.75
CA SER A 415 2.36 -15.85 40.75
C SER A 415 2.05 -16.47 42.12
N PHE A 416 1.45 -15.68 43.01
CA PHE A 416 1.06 -16.03 44.38
C PHE A 416 -0.15 -16.99 44.44
N LYS A 417 -0.18 -18.04 43.60
CA LYS A 417 -1.22 -19.09 43.62
C LYS A 417 -0.88 -20.29 44.51
N ILE A 418 0.35 -20.40 45.01
CA ILE A 418 0.78 -21.54 45.85
C ILE A 418 0.54 -21.29 47.35
N LEU A 419 0.16 -20.07 47.77
CA LEU A 419 0.07 -19.70 49.19
C LEU A 419 -1.35 -19.46 49.74
N GLN A 420 -2.42 -19.78 49.00
CA GLN A 420 -3.77 -19.79 49.58
C GLN A 420 -4.09 -21.16 50.19
N GLY A 421 -3.44 -21.45 51.33
CA GLY A 421 -4.00 -22.38 52.31
C GLY A 421 -5.29 -21.80 52.89
N LYS A 422 -6.32 -22.64 53.02
CA LYS A 422 -7.62 -22.30 53.61
C LYS A 422 -7.46 -21.46 54.89
N ARG A 423 -8.29 -20.41 55.00
CA ARG A 423 -8.49 -19.55 56.18
C ARG A 423 -8.33 -20.32 57.50
N ASN A 424 -7.55 -19.76 58.43
CA ASN A 424 -7.96 -19.56 59.82
C ASN A 424 -7.02 -18.58 60.55
N LEU A 425 -7.65 -17.52 61.09
CA LEU A 425 -7.25 -16.67 62.22
C LEU A 425 -6.02 -15.75 62.09
N GLY A 426 -6.25 -14.47 62.41
CA GLY A 426 -5.34 -13.37 62.16
C GLY A 426 -4.01 -13.47 62.91
N ARG A 427 -2.92 -13.42 62.14
CA ARG A 427 -1.61 -12.81 62.43
C ARG A 427 -0.84 -12.78 61.10
N PHE A 428 0.06 -11.80 60.96
CA PHE A 428 0.87 -11.56 59.75
C PHE A 428 1.45 -12.85 59.15
N GLY A 429 1.03 -13.20 57.93
CA GLY A 429 1.63 -14.29 57.15
C GLY A 429 2.94 -13.82 56.51
N LEU A 430 4.06 -14.02 57.20
CA LEU A 430 5.38 -14.00 56.59
C LEU A 430 5.49 -15.18 55.59
N PRO A 431 6.27 -15.05 54.49
CA PRO A 431 6.45 -16.12 53.53
C PRO A 431 6.96 -17.37 54.23
N ASP A 432 6.53 -18.54 53.75
CA ASP A 432 7.03 -19.83 54.20
C ASP A 432 8.56 -19.86 54.04
N TRP A 433 9.24 -19.58 55.15
CA TRP A 433 10.68 -19.35 55.22
C TRP A 433 11.45 -20.55 54.68
N GLU A 434 10.85 -21.75 54.74
CA GLU A 434 11.45 -22.97 54.24
C GLU A 434 11.53 -23.00 52.71
N ILE A 435 10.50 -22.50 52.01
CA ILE A 435 10.42 -22.49 50.55
C ILE A 435 11.30 -21.36 49.98
N TYR A 436 11.24 -20.17 50.60
CA TYR A 436 12.12 -19.06 50.24
C TYR A 436 13.59 -19.46 50.40
N GLN A 437 13.93 -20.10 51.52
CA GLN A 437 15.26 -20.62 51.73
C GLN A 437 15.66 -21.71 50.71
N LYS A 438 14.75 -22.61 50.30
CA LYS A 438 15.05 -23.64 49.28
C LYS A 438 15.34 -23.02 47.90
N ALA A 439 14.58 -22.01 47.49
CA ALA A 439 14.78 -21.32 46.22
C ALA A 439 16.11 -20.52 46.20
N VAL A 440 16.40 -19.77 47.28
CA VAL A 440 17.66 -19.03 47.42
C VAL A 440 18.85 -19.98 47.39
N LYS A 441 18.76 -21.15 48.07
CA LYS A 441 19.83 -22.17 48.04
C LYS A 441 20.10 -22.71 46.64
N ILE A 442 19.07 -22.96 45.83
CA ILE A 442 19.24 -23.49 44.47
C ILE A 442 19.84 -22.42 43.53
N ILE A 443 19.42 -21.16 43.66
CA ILE A 443 19.97 -20.06 42.86
C ILE A 443 21.44 -19.81 43.24
N TRP A 444 21.74 -19.82 44.54
CA TRP A 444 23.12 -19.74 45.01
C TRP A 444 23.97 -20.88 44.50
N ILE A 445 23.49 -22.14 44.57
CA ILE A 445 24.21 -23.30 44.03
C ILE A 445 24.45 -23.15 42.52
N LYS A 446 23.44 -22.68 41.76
CA LYS A 446 23.54 -22.45 40.32
C LYS A 446 24.61 -21.41 39.96
N GLU A 447 24.65 -20.27 40.65
CA GLU A 447 25.65 -19.22 40.41
C GLU A 447 27.04 -19.57 40.97
N TRP A 448 27.09 -20.36 42.04
CA TRP A 448 28.32 -20.83 42.65
C TRP A 448 29.02 -21.91 41.82
N ILE A 449 28.26 -22.82 41.19
CA ILE A 449 28.79 -23.84 40.26
C ILE A 449 29.37 -23.20 39.00
N THR A 450 28.84 -22.07 38.53
CA THR A 450 29.33 -21.40 37.31
C THR A 450 30.52 -20.46 37.57
N LEU A 451 30.84 -20.14 38.82
CA LEU A 451 31.95 -19.26 39.27
C LEU A 451 32.02 -17.88 38.57
N GLN A 452 30.92 -17.43 37.95
CA GLN A 452 30.88 -16.18 37.18
C GLN A 452 30.88 -14.93 38.08
N ASN A 453 30.48 -15.07 39.35
CA ASN A 453 30.42 -13.96 40.31
C ASN A 453 31.30 -14.23 41.54
N ARG A 454 32.50 -13.63 41.56
CA ARG A 454 33.50 -13.82 42.63
C ARG A 454 33.14 -13.14 43.95
N ARG A 455 32.18 -12.22 43.98
CA ARG A 455 31.71 -11.58 45.23
C ARG A 455 31.00 -12.58 46.16
N ILE A 456 30.44 -13.65 45.60
CA ILE A 456 29.74 -14.69 46.39
C ILE A 456 30.76 -15.62 47.08
N LEU A 457 32.02 -15.61 46.61
CA LEU A 457 33.12 -16.41 47.15
C LEU A 457 33.90 -15.74 48.28
N THR A 458 33.43 -14.59 48.78
CA THR A 458 34.00 -13.90 49.94
C THR A 458 32.96 -13.85 51.03
N LEU A 459 32.95 -14.87 51.89
CA LEU A 459 32.16 -14.84 53.11
C LEU A 459 33.04 -14.26 54.22
N GLU A 460 32.64 -13.11 54.76
CA GLU A 460 33.28 -12.50 55.95
C GLU A 460 34.79 -12.24 55.79
N GLY A 461 35.24 -11.88 54.58
CA GLY A 461 36.63 -11.47 54.33
C GLY A 461 37.64 -12.60 54.10
N HIS A 462 37.21 -13.86 54.01
CA HIS A 462 38.07 -14.98 53.63
C HIS A 462 37.99 -15.28 52.13
N ASP A 463 39.15 -15.41 51.47
CA ASP A 463 39.27 -15.82 50.06
C ASP A 463 39.08 -17.34 49.94
N LEU A 464 38.02 -17.75 49.24
CA LEU A 464 37.65 -19.16 49.05
C LEU A 464 38.34 -19.82 47.84
N LEU A 465 39.27 -19.14 47.16
CA LEU A 465 40.06 -19.71 46.07
C LEU A 465 40.93 -20.89 46.52
N GLU A 466 41.42 -20.88 47.76
CA GLU A 466 42.09 -22.03 48.38
C GLU A 466 41.16 -22.76 49.36
N GLY A 467 40.57 -23.86 48.91
CA GLY A 467 40.48 -25.03 49.79
C GLY A 467 39.14 -25.40 50.44
N TRP A 468 37.98 -25.07 49.86
CA TRP A 468 36.71 -25.68 50.29
C TRP A 468 36.35 -26.96 49.54
N HIS A 469 36.67 -27.05 48.26
CA HIS A 469 36.45 -28.25 47.46
C HIS A 469 37.35 -29.40 47.93
N THR A 470 38.61 -29.12 48.26
CA THR A 470 39.51 -30.13 48.86
C THR A 470 38.98 -30.72 50.17
N HIS A 471 38.26 -29.93 50.97
CA HIS A 471 37.63 -30.38 52.22
C HIS A 471 36.40 -31.27 52.03
N LEU A 472 35.74 -31.23 50.87
CA LEU A 472 34.59 -32.10 50.56
C LEU A 472 35.00 -33.50 50.08
N TRP A 473 36.23 -33.64 49.58
CA TRP A 473 36.75 -34.90 49.03
C TRP A 473 37.81 -35.56 49.94
N ASP A 474 38.56 -34.80 50.73
CA ASP A 474 39.51 -35.37 51.69
C ASP A 474 38.84 -35.71 53.02
N THR A 475 38.36 -36.95 53.14
CA THR A 475 37.77 -37.47 54.37
C THR A 475 38.78 -37.74 55.49
N LYS A 476 40.10 -37.59 55.23
CA LYS A 476 41.15 -37.94 56.20
C LYS A 476 41.53 -36.80 57.14
N ASN A 477 41.21 -35.54 56.83
CA ASN A 477 41.53 -34.40 57.70
C ASN A 477 40.34 -33.93 58.55
N LYS A 478 39.87 -34.81 59.45
CA LYS A 478 38.96 -34.42 60.54
C LYS A 478 39.75 -33.75 61.66
N LYS A 479 39.75 -32.41 61.71
CA LYS A 479 39.61 -31.58 62.93
C LYS A 479 39.92 -30.10 62.63
N LYS A 480 38.90 -29.36 62.17
CA LYS A 480 38.73 -27.95 62.54
C LYS A 480 37.28 -27.77 62.99
N SER A 481 37.03 -27.77 64.30
CA SER A 481 35.68 -27.78 64.90
C SER A 481 34.90 -26.47 64.75
N TYR A 482 35.40 -25.51 63.99
CA TYR A 482 34.76 -24.20 63.80
C TYR A 482 33.93 -24.11 62.51
N PHE A 483 34.13 -25.01 61.55
CA PHE A 483 33.57 -24.87 60.20
C PHE A 483 32.07 -25.26 60.08
N HIS A 484 31.54 -26.05 61.03
CA HIS A 484 30.15 -26.57 60.99
C HIS A 484 29.12 -25.70 61.72
N LYS A 485 29.50 -24.62 62.40
CA LYS A 485 28.55 -23.78 63.16
C LYS A 485 27.80 -22.74 62.30
N HIS A 486 28.09 -22.64 61.00
CA HIS A 486 27.42 -21.71 60.09
C HIS A 486 26.11 -22.32 59.55
N LYS A 487 24.97 -21.79 60.01
CA LYS A 487 23.61 -22.26 59.65
C LYS A 487 23.37 -22.26 58.14
N ILE A 488 23.93 -21.28 57.42
CA ILE A 488 23.86 -21.19 55.95
C ILE A 488 24.60 -22.37 55.29
N ARG A 489 25.76 -22.75 55.82
CA ARG A 489 26.62 -23.80 55.27
C ARG A 489 26.05 -25.20 55.49
N GLU A 490 25.61 -25.52 56.71
CA GLU A 490 24.96 -26.80 57.01
C GLU A 490 23.81 -27.05 56.03
N THR A 491 23.07 -25.99 55.73
CA THR A 491 21.94 -26.08 54.82
C THR A 491 22.35 -26.21 53.36
N LEU A 492 23.47 -25.60 52.93
CA LEU A 492 24.04 -25.80 51.59
C LEU A 492 24.60 -27.21 51.40
N ILE A 493 25.27 -27.77 52.41
CA ILE A 493 25.83 -29.14 52.38
C ILE A 493 24.69 -30.16 52.29
N ARG A 494 23.66 -30.05 53.13
CA ARG A 494 22.51 -30.95 53.09
C ARG A 494 21.78 -30.88 51.75
N THR A 495 21.62 -29.69 51.19
CA THR A 495 20.99 -29.49 49.87
C THR A 495 21.86 -30.09 48.75
N TRP A 496 23.19 -29.94 48.83
CA TRP A 496 24.12 -30.57 47.91
C TRP A 496 24.07 -32.10 48.00
N GLU A 497 24.01 -32.69 49.19
CA GLU A 497 23.89 -34.14 49.37
C GLU A 497 22.57 -34.69 48.80
N GLU A 498 21.45 -33.98 49.02
CA GLU A 498 20.14 -34.33 48.45
C GLU A 498 20.13 -34.27 46.91
N ILE A 499 20.75 -33.24 46.33
CA ILE A 499 20.88 -33.10 44.87
C ILE A 499 21.85 -34.14 44.31
N ARG A 500 22.98 -34.38 45.00
CA ARG A 500 23.98 -35.39 44.64
C ARG A 500 23.32 -36.76 44.55
N GLN A 501 22.55 -37.16 45.56
CA GLN A 501 21.87 -38.46 45.54
C GLN A 501 20.82 -38.61 44.43
N ARG A 502 20.20 -37.50 43.99
CA ARG A 502 19.18 -37.53 42.91
C ARG A 502 19.77 -37.49 41.50
N ILE A 503 20.92 -36.87 41.32
CA ILE A 503 21.54 -36.67 39.99
C ILE A 503 22.62 -37.73 39.69
N TYR A 504 23.41 -38.16 40.69
CA TYR A 504 24.55 -39.08 40.45
C TYR A 504 24.15 -40.53 40.13
N THR A 505 22.90 -40.95 40.35
CA THR A 505 22.46 -42.30 39.92
C THR A 505 22.25 -42.41 38.41
N LYS A 506 22.39 -41.33 37.64
CA LYS A 506 22.12 -41.27 36.19
C LYS A 506 23.31 -40.81 35.34
N VAL A 507 24.50 -40.62 35.92
CA VAL A 507 25.72 -40.20 35.21
C VAL A 507 26.86 -41.19 35.52
N PRO A 508 27.56 -41.76 34.53
CA PRO A 508 28.72 -42.63 34.77
C PRO A 508 29.79 -41.91 35.61
N ASN A 509 30.36 -42.59 36.61
CA ASN A 509 31.16 -41.98 37.68
C ASN A 509 32.58 -41.52 37.27
N TRP A 510 32.95 -41.63 36.00
CA TRP A 510 34.30 -41.33 35.52
C TRP A 510 34.48 -39.97 34.87
N LEU A 511 33.43 -39.13 34.83
CA LEU A 511 33.58 -37.76 34.34
C LEU A 511 32.71 -36.81 35.18
N SER A 512 33.35 -36.00 36.02
CA SER A 512 32.64 -34.88 36.62
C SER A 512 32.27 -33.89 35.51
N ILE A 513 31.02 -33.43 35.47
CA ILE A 513 30.58 -32.33 34.58
C ILE A 513 31.47 -31.08 34.80
N THR A 514 32.04 -30.93 35.99
CA THR A 514 33.00 -29.88 36.33
C THR A 514 34.37 -30.13 35.70
N GLU A 515 34.85 -31.38 35.56
CA GLU A 515 36.12 -31.66 34.83
C GLU A 515 35.97 -31.47 33.32
N ALA A 516 34.77 -31.74 32.78
CA ALA A 516 34.44 -31.45 31.39
C ALA A 516 34.35 -29.94 31.08
N LEU A 517 34.15 -29.09 32.10
CA LEU A 517 33.93 -27.64 31.94
C LEU A 517 35.00 -26.75 32.60
N ALA A 518 35.85 -27.28 33.49
CA ALA A 518 36.87 -26.50 34.24
C ALA A 518 38.22 -26.37 33.52
N ALA A 519 38.35 -26.89 32.30
CA ALA A 519 39.57 -26.78 31.51
C ALA A 519 39.53 -25.70 30.39
N PRO A 520 39.00 -24.47 30.61
CA PRO A 520 39.47 -23.35 29.82
C PRO A 520 39.99 -22.26 30.75
N ASN A 521 41.23 -22.43 31.21
CA ASN A 521 42.07 -21.32 31.69
C ASN A 521 43.56 -21.63 31.60
N ARG A 522 43.99 -22.31 30.53
CA ARG A 522 45.34 -22.16 30.01
C ARG A 522 45.23 -21.86 28.53
N ARG A 523 45.79 -20.71 28.14
CA ARG A 523 46.12 -20.36 26.76
C ARG A 523 46.75 -21.59 26.10
N ASP A 524 46.19 -22.06 24.99
CA ASP A 524 46.90 -22.45 23.77
C ASP A 524 45.98 -23.21 22.80
N ASP A 525 46.32 -23.08 21.53
CA ASP A 525 45.65 -23.42 20.27
C ASP A 525 45.40 -24.95 20.06
N TYR A 526 44.69 -25.63 20.96
CA TYR A 526 44.47 -27.09 20.86
C TYR A 526 43.00 -27.51 20.77
N LYS A 527 42.73 -28.47 19.87
CA LYS A 527 41.44 -29.12 19.63
C LYS A 527 41.06 -29.97 20.85
N LEU A 528 39.97 -29.64 21.56
CA LEU A 528 39.46 -30.46 22.68
C LEU A 528 38.80 -31.76 22.17
N ALA A 529 39.10 -32.89 22.80
CA ALA A 529 38.45 -34.17 22.51
C ALA A 529 37.11 -34.28 23.25
N THR A 530 36.02 -34.54 22.52
CA THR A 530 34.70 -34.84 23.10
C THR A 530 34.51 -36.35 23.31
N TYR A 531 33.45 -36.74 24.01
CA TYR A 531 33.12 -38.16 24.29
C TYR A 531 33.05 -39.03 23.02
N LYS A 532 32.52 -38.47 21.92
CA LYS A 532 32.44 -39.15 20.62
C LYS A 532 33.82 -39.29 19.97
N ASP A 533 34.76 -38.43 20.33
CA ASP A 533 36.08 -38.40 19.72
C ASP A 533 37.05 -39.41 20.37
N ILE A 534 36.83 -39.76 21.64
CA ILE A 534 37.73 -40.66 22.40
C ILE A 534 37.33 -42.14 22.27
N LEU A 535 36.07 -42.42 21.91
CA LEU A 535 35.58 -43.78 21.68
C LEU A 535 35.58 -44.15 20.20
N ASP A 536 35.81 -45.43 19.91
CA ASP A 536 35.57 -46.00 18.59
C ASP A 536 34.07 -46.22 18.34
N GLU A 537 33.71 -46.58 17.11
CA GLU A 537 32.31 -46.82 16.72
C GLU A 537 31.66 -47.99 17.48
N LYS A 538 32.44 -48.79 18.21
CA LYS A 538 32.00 -49.92 19.04
C LYS A 538 31.97 -49.57 20.53
N GLY A 539 32.20 -48.31 20.89
CA GLY A 539 32.19 -47.82 22.27
C GLY A 539 33.41 -48.21 23.11
N LYS A 540 34.52 -48.62 22.48
CA LYS A 540 35.80 -48.88 23.16
C LYS A 540 36.69 -47.65 23.13
N LEU A 541 37.51 -47.48 24.18
CA LEU A 541 38.50 -46.41 24.25
C LEU A 541 39.55 -46.56 23.13
N LYS A 542 39.74 -45.52 22.32
CA LYS A 542 40.81 -45.45 21.30
C LYS A 542 42.19 -45.41 21.98
N SER A 543 43.21 -45.94 21.34
CA SER A 543 44.59 -45.87 21.84
C SER A 543 45.11 -44.43 21.88
N LEU A 544 46.06 -44.15 22.78
CA LEU A 544 46.68 -42.84 22.90
C LEU A 544 47.32 -42.36 21.59
N ASP A 545 47.97 -43.27 20.86
CA ASP A 545 48.62 -42.94 19.58
C ASP A 545 47.58 -42.51 18.53
N LEU A 546 46.44 -43.19 18.47
CA LEU A 546 45.36 -42.88 17.53
C LEU A 546 44.67 -41.54 17.86
N LEU A 547 44.65 -41.14 19.12
CA LEU A 547 44.16 -39.83 19.56
C LEU A 547 45.17 -38.72 19.22
N ARG A 548 46.46 -38.98 19.35
CA ARG A 548 47.51 -38.03 18.94
C ARG A 548 47.52 -37.82 17.43
N ASP A 549 47.35 -38.88 16.64
CA ASP A 549 47.22 -38.79 15.17
C ASP A 549 45.98 -38.01 14.73
N GLN A 550 44.91 -38.01 15.53
CA GLN A 550 43.70 -37.21 15.30
C GLN A 550 43.84 -35.74 15.73
N GLY A 551 45.03 -35.34 16.17
CA GLY A 551 45.37 -33.96 16.55
C GLY A 551 45.01 -33.59 17.99
N PHE A 552 44.74 -34.58 18.85
CA PHE A 552 44.47 -34.34 20.27
C PHE A 552 45.76 -34.37 21.09
N ASN A 553 46.04 -33.30 21.83
CA ASN A 553 47.21 -33.21 22.71
C ASN A 553 46.88 -33.80 24.10
N LEU A 554 46.80 -35.12 24.17
CA LEU A 554 46.60 -35.88 25.41
C LEU A 554 47.94 -36.41 25.91
N ASP A 555 48.30 -36.08 27.16
CA ASP A 555 49.46 -36.69 27.80
C ASP A 555 49.18 -38.13 28.28
N TRP A 556 50.25 -38.89 28.48
CA TRP A 556 50.19 -40.29 28.92
C TRP A 556 49.50 -40.46 30.29
N TRP A 557 49.65 -39.50 31.20
CA TRP A 557 49.06 -39.55 32.54
C TRP A 557 47.55 -39.37 32.52
N ASN A 558 47.06 -38.42 31.72
CA ASN A 558 45.64 -38.17 31.51
C ASN A 558 44.98 -39.36 30.82
N TYR A 559 45.66 -39.96 29.83
CA TYR A 559 45.16 -41.16 29.17
C TYR A 559 45.08 -42.37 30.11
N LEU A 560 46.08 -42.57 30.98
CA LEU A 560 46.04 -43.63 31.99
C LEU A 560 44.88 -43.45 32.98
N GLN A 561 44.59 -42.22 33.40
CA GLN A 561 43.46 -41.93 34.28
C GLN A 561 42.13 -42.24 33.59
N ILE A 562 41.96 -41.83 32.32
CA ILE A 562 40.78 -42.14 31.53
C ILE A 562 40.64 -43.66 31.35
N ASN A 563 41.71 -44.37 30.99
CA ASN A 563 41.69 -45.82 30.77
C ASN A 563 41.41 -46.62 32.06
N SER A 564 42.04 -46.25 33.18
CA SER A 564 41.78 -46.91 34.47
C SER A 564 40.32 -46.75 34.92
N ARG A 565 39.71 -45.58 34.66
CA ARG A 565 38.30 -45.36 34.98
C ARG A 565 37.36 -46.01 33.96
N PHE A 566 37.69 -46.00 32.68
CA PHE A 566 36.94 -46.71 31.64
C PHE A 566 36.88 -48.23 31.91
N GLN A 567 37.96 -48.83 32.40
CA GLN A 567 37.96 -50.25 32.78
C GLN A 567 37.10 -50.53 34.02
N LYS A 568 37.13 -49.65 35.02
CA LYS A 568 36.29 -49.79 36.23
C LYS A 568 34.78 -49.66 36.00
N ASP A 569 34.38 -48.98 34.94
CA ASP A 569 32.96 -48.79 34.58
C ASP A 569 32.42 -49.89 33.65
N ARG A 570 33.31 -50.77 33.14
CA ARG A 570 32.94 -51.88 32.26
C ARG A 570 32.74 -53.21 33.01
N ASP A 571 33.19 -53.27 34.25
CA ASP A 571 32.93 -54.33 35.24
C ASP A 571 31.81 -53.88 36.19
#